data_AF-A0AAU9KGX6-F1
#
_entry.id   AF-A0AAU9KGX6-F1
#
_cell.length_a   1.000
_cell.length_b   1.000
_cell.length_c   1.000
_cell.angle_alpha   90.00
_cell.angle_beta   90.00
_cell.angle_gamma   90.00
#
_symmetry.space_group_name_H-M   'P 1'
#
loop_
_entity.id
_entity.type
_entity.pdbx_description
1 polymer ?
#
loop_
_entity_poly.entity_id
_entity_poly.type
_entity_poly.pdbx_seq_one_letter_code
_entity_poly.pdbx_strand_id
1 'polypeptide(L)'
;MTGILTLLIRHIVKKPVHRKLKNPSLVRSAYSLDLRPDQVVPFPEVLPEDDIFKLGLRIKLQLHISSGCHPYPAVNRYGFTAYGLSDFKVFTSCKGSPLGSQVYGREVTIGAIAGIILSSDTRIRSVTVQTLAATKKSGEYQDLIMWSNMTDAARKALEQTSFMGAMAPVSTKKFKRSILKAYDS
;
A
#
# COMPACT_ATOMS: atom_id res chain seq x y z
N MET A 1 29.94 62.50 -17.58
CA MET A 1 30.38 61.45 -18.52
C MET A 1 30.60 60.18 -17.68
N THR A 2 29.64 59.24 -17.70
CA THR A 2 29.78 57.90 -18.32
C THR A 2 30.86 57.06 -17.63
N GLY A 3 30.64 55.90 -17.01
CA GLY A 3 29.62 54.87 -17.16
C GLY A 3 30.30 53.52 -16.90
N ILE A 4 29.53 52.53 -16.44
CA ILE A 4 29.81 51.09 -16.58
C ILE A 4 30.97 50.53 -15.71
N LEU A 5 30.66 50.21 -14.45
CA LEU A 5 31.34 49.12 -13.73
C LEU A 5 30.30 48.27 -12.99
N THR A 6 29.40 47.65 -13.75
CA THR A 6 28.53 46.57 -13.25
C THR A 6 28.23 45.61 -14.39
N LEU A 7 29.26 45.00 -14.94
CA LEU A 7 29.11 43.97 -15.97
C LEU A 7 30.20 42.92 -15.80
N LEU A 8 29.97 41.91 -14.94
CA LEU A 8 30.64 40.61 -15.04
C LEU A 8 30.04 39.49 -14.15
N ILE A 9 28.75 39.53 -13.80
CA ILE A 9 28.05 38.37 -13.21
C ILE A 9 26.62 38.29 -13.78
N ARG A 10 26.49 38.05 -15.09
CA ARG A 10 25.18 37.75 -15.71
C ARG A 10 25.17 36.60 -16.72
N HIS A 11 26.25 35.83 -16.87
CA HIS A 11 26.34 34.82 -17.93
C HIS A 11 26.54 33.35 -17.50
N ILE A 12 26.30 33.00 -16.23
CA ILE A 12 26.19 31.58 -15.82
C ILE A 12 24.94 31.35 -14.96
N VAL A 13 23.79 31.88 -15.40
CA VAL A 13 22.49 31.29 -15.07
C VAL A 13 21.85 30.93 -16.40
N LYS A 14 22.08 29.70 -16.86
CA LYS A 14 21.29 29.14 -17.96
C LYS A 14 19.83 29.21 -17.53
N LYS A 15 19.04 30.06 -18.20
CA LYS A 15 17.58 30.08 -18.04
C LYS A 15 17.07 28.64 -18.13
N PRO A 16 16.16 28.19 -17.25
CA PRO A 16 15.61 26.86 -17.35
C PRO A 16 14.96 26.73 -18.72
N VAL A 17 15.51 25.84 -19.54
CA VAL A 17 14.90 25.45 -20.81
C VAL A 17 13.64 24.67 -20.43
N HIS A 18 12.52 25.37 -20.35
CA HIS A 18 11.21 24.73 -20.33
C HIS A 18 10.98 24.10 -21.70
N ARG A 19 11.48 22.87 -21.89
CA ARG A 19 10.98 22.00 -22.96
C ARG A 19 9.50 21.77 -22.65
N LYS A 20 8.62 22.41 -23.42
CA LYS A 20 7.20 22.03 -23.47
C LYS A 20 7.16 20.53 -23.76
N LEU A 21 6.72 19.74 -22.79
CA LEU A 21 6.44 18.33 -22.98
C LEU A 21 5.37 18.25 -24.08
N LYS A 22 5.75 17.69 -25.23
CA LYS A 22 4.79 17.36 -26.27
C LYS A 22 3.92 16.23 -25.69
N ASN A 23 2.64 16.52 -25.57
CA ASN A 23 1.54 15.65 -25.12
C ASN A 23 1.25 15.64 -23.60
N PRO A 24 0.27 16.45 -23.11
CA PRO A 24 -0.10 16.51 -21.70
C PRO A 24 -0.79 15.24 -21.16
N SER A 25 -1.14 14.27 -22.00
CA SER A 25 -1.69 12.98 -21.59
C SER A 25 -0.63 11.91 -21.25
N LEU A 26 0.67 12.23 -21.35
CA LEU A 26 1.77 11.29 -21.08
C LEU A 26 2.69 11.73 -19.92
N VAL A 27 2.21 12.56 -19.00
CA VAL A 27 2.88 12.72 -17.70
C VAL A 27 2.46 11.57 -16.79
N ARG A 28 2.93 10.35 -17.10
CA ARG A 28 2.93 9.26 -16.11
C ARG A 28 3.95 9.68 -15.04
N SER A 29 3.45 10.08 -13.88
CA SER A 29 4.21 10.59 -12.73
C SER A 29 5.50 9.79 -12.51
N ALA A 30 6.65 10.46 -12.51
CA ALA A 30 7.98 9.86 -12.35
C ALA A 30 8.28 9.37 -10.90
N TYR A 31 7.26 8.96 -10.12
CA TYR A 31 7.40 8.59 -8.71
C TYR A 31 6.57 7.37 -8.26
N SER A 32 6.18 6.46 -9.16
CA SER A 32 5.75 5.11 -8.77
C SER A 32 6.82 4.11 -9.22
N LEU A 33 7.90 3.99 -8.44
CA LEU A 33 8.79 2.84 -8.60
C LEU A 33 8.01 1.63 -8.08
N ASP A 34 7.37 0.92 -9.00
CA ASP A 34 6.63 -0.28 -8.66
C ASP A 34 7.61 -1.46 -8.55
N LEU A 35 7.56 -2.15 -7.42
CA LEU A 35 8.43 -3.29 -7.14
C LEU A 35 7.78 -4.58 -7.60
N ARG A 36 8.61 -5.60 -7.88
CA ARG A 36 8.08 -6.98 -7.93
C ARG A 36 7.55 -7.35 -6.55
N PRO A 37 6.46 -8.14 -6.45
CA PRO A 37 5.91 -8.56 -5.17
C PRO A 37 6.96 -9.16 -4.20
N ASP A 38 7.88 -9.97 -4.72
CA ASP A 38 8.97 -10.59 -3.93
C ASP A 38 10.05 -9.60 -3.45
N GLN A 39 9.99 -8.33 -3.87
CA GLN A 39 10.96 -7.30 -3.51
C GLN A 39 10.39 -6.25 -2.57
N VAL A 40 9.09 -6.32 -2.26
CA VAL A 40 8.49 -5.45 -1.27
C VAL A 40 8.88 -5.97 0.11
N VAL A 41 9.70 -5.19 0.82
CA VAL A 41 10.07 -5.49 2.21
C VAL A 41 8.88 -5.15 3.11
N PRO A 42 8.36 -6.09 3.92
CA PRO A 42 7.29 -5.81 4.86
C PRO A 42 7.75 -4.88 6.00
N PHE A 43 6.78 -4.28 6.67
CA PHE A 43 6.99 -3.63 7.96
C PHE A 43 7.16 -4.72 9.04
N PRO A 44 8.13 -4.56 9.95
CA PRO A 44 8.20 -5.44 11.11
C PRO A 44 6.96 -5.23 12.00
N GLU A 45 6.47 -6.31 12.62
CA GLU A 45 5.50 -6.20 13.70
C GLU A 45 6.17 -5.51 14.90
N VAL A 46 5.71 -4.30 15.22
CA VAL A 46 6.28 -3.51 16.33
C VAL A 46 5.54 -3.79 17.64
N LEU A 47 6.21 -3.61 18.78
CA LEU A 47 5.57 -3.75 20.09
C LEU A 47 4.42 -2.75 20.23
N PRO A 48 3.27 -3.15 20.80
CA PRO A 48 2.11 -2.28 20.84
C PRO A 48 2.27 -1.19 21.90
N GLU A 49 2.31 0.06 21.44
CA GLU A 49 2.39 1.22 22.34
C GLU A 49 1.01 1.65 22.86
N ASP A 50 -0.05 1.49 22.06
CA ASP A 50 -1.42 1.90 22.39
C ASP A 50 -2.40 0.71 22.51
N ASP A 51 -3.53 0.96 23.19
CA ASP A 51 -4.51 -0.09 23.47
C ASP A 51 -5.24 -0.60 22.22
N ILE A 52 -5.35 0.22 21.18
CA ILE A 52 -5.93 -0.18 19.90
C ILE A 52 -5.03 -1.18 19.19
N PHE A 53 -3.72 -0.97 19.23
CA PHE A 53 -2.78 -1.89 18.64
C PHE A 53 -2.64 -3.17 19.47
N LYS A 54 -2.68 -3.09 20.81
CA LYS A 54 -2.81 -4.29 21.66
C LYS A 54 -4.06 -5.09 21.30
N LEU A 55 -5.19 -4.42 21.08
CA LEU A 55 -6.41 -5.07 20.62
C LEU A 55 -6.22 -5.69 19.24
N GLY A 56 -5.62 -4.96 18.29
CA GLY A 56 -5.29 -5.43 16.94
C GLY A 56 -4.47 -6.72 16.94
N LEU A 57 -3.44 -6.81 17.79
CA LEU A 57 -2.64 -8.03 17.96
C LEU A 57 -3.45 -9.19 18.57
N ARG A 58 -4.33 -8.90 19.53
CA ARG A 58 -5.21 -9.93 20.14
C ARG A 58 -6.24 -10.50 19.16
N ILE A 59 -6.77 -9.67 18.27
CA ILE A 59 -7.80 -10.09 17.27
C ILE A 59 -7.19 -10.49 15.92
N LYS A 60 -5.85 -10.53 15.84
CA LYS A 60 -5.12 -10.96 14.66
C LYS A 60 -5.60 -12.34 14.23
N LEU A 61 -6.10 -12.44 13.00
CA LEU A 61 -6.69 -13.67 12.48
C LEU A 61 -5.62 -14.63 11.97
N GLN A 62 -5.89 -15.94 12.09
CA GLN A 62 -5.16 -16.94 11.32
C GLN A 62 -5.72 -16.99 9.90
N LEU A 63 -4.83 -17.08 8.91
CA LEU A 63 -5.20 -17.23 7.51
C LEU A 63 -4.87 -18.64 7.04
N HIS A 64 -5.90 -19.42 6.71
CA HIS A 64 -5.75 -20.71 6.05
C HIS A 64 -5.99 -20.55 4.55
N ILE A 65 -4.95 -20.80 3.75
CA ILE A 65 -5.02 -20.65 2.29
C ILE A 65 -5.34 -22.00 1.68
N SER A 66 -6.61 -22.20 1.32
CA SER A 66 -7.08 -23.43 0.69
C SER A 66 -6.71 -23.51 -0.80
N SER A 67 -6.65 -22.36 -1.47
CA SER A 67 -6.23 -22.20 -2.85
C SER A 67 -5.87 -20.74 -3.13
N GLY A 68 -5.20 -20.49 -4.26
CA GLY A 68 -4.78 -19.13 -4.65
C GLY A 68 -3.40 -18.74 -4.14
N CYS A 69 -3.18 -17.44 -3.99
CA CYS A 69 -1.90 -16.86 -3.64
C CYS A 69 -1.78 -16.64 -2.13
N HIS A 70 -0.58 -16.87 -1.60
CA HIS A 70 -0.25 -16.47 -0.24
C HIS A 70 -0.14 -14.94 -0.15
N PRO A 71 -0.31 -14.36 1.05
CA PRO A 71 -0.23 -12.92 1.25
C PRO A 71 1.19 -12.39 1.00
N TYR A 72 1.24 -11.21 0.37
CA TYR A 72 2.47 -10.44 0.10
C TYR A 72 2.30 -9.03 0.67
N PRO A 73 3.40 -8.36 1.04
CA PRO A 73 3.37 -6.95 1.36
C PRO A 73 3.04 -6.13 0.10
N ALA A 74 2.08 -5.23 0.24
CA ALA A 74 1.58 -4.36 -0.81
C ALA A 74 2.42 -3.11 -1.00
N VAL A 75 3.02 -2.63 0.10
CA VAL A 75 3.79 -1.39 0.16
C VAL A 75 4.89 -1.54 1.21
N ASN A 76 6.04 -0.92 0.97
CA ASN A 76 7.11 -0.83 1.96
C ASN A 76 7.13 0.53 2.66
N ARG A 77 8.06 0.72 3.61
CA ARG A 77 8.23 1.97 4.37
C ARG A 77 8.50 3.23 3.53
N TYR A 78 8.94 3.09 2.28
CA TYR A 78 9.22 4.21 1.39
C TYR A 78 8.04 4.58 0.49
N GLY A 79 6.91 3.86 0.59
CA GLY A 79 5.76 4.06 -0.29
C GLY A 79 5.90 3.38 -1.65
N PHE A 80 6.91 2.52 -1.86
CA PHE A 80 6.99 1.71 -3.06
C PHE A 80 6.00 0.56 -2.96
N THR A 81 5.12 0.46 -3.94
CA THR A 81 4.06 -0.55 -4.00
C THR A 81 4.46 -1.72 -4.87
N ALA A 82 3.93 -2.91 -4.57
CA ALA A 82 3.96 -4.00 -5.54
C ALA A 82 3.10 -3.59 -6.75
N TYR A 83 3.67 -3.60 -7.96
CA TYR A 83 2.80 -3.61 -9.14
C TYR A 83 2.10 -4.98 -9.12
N GLY A 84 0.77 -5.00 -9.19
CA GLY A 84 0.06 -6.22 -9.51
C GLY A 84 0.67 -6.85 -10.78
N LEU A 85 0.75 -8.17 -10.84
CA LEU A 85 1.49 -8.94 -11.86
C LEU A 85 0.86 -8.82 -13.27
N SER A 86 0.83 -7.62 -13.86
CA SER A 86 0.19 -7.38 -15.16
C SER A 86 1.08 -7.73 -16.34
N ASP A 87 2.39 -7.88 -16.15
CA ASP A 87 3.32 -8.33 -17.19
C ASP A 87 4.11 -9.55 -16.71
N PHE A 88 4.26 -10.53 -17.60
CA PHE A 88 4.95 -11.82 -17.49
C PHE A 88 4.09 -13.07 -17.21
N LYS A 89 4.08 -13.94 -18.24
CA LYS A 89 3.71 -15.35 -18.26
C LYS A 89 4.60 -16.27 -17.38
N VAL A 90 5.25 -15.79 -16.30
CA VAL A 90 6.40 -16.54 -15.70
C VAL A 90 6.34 -16.84 -14.19
N PHE A 91 5.27 -16.52 -13.45
CA PHE A 91 5.22 -16.90 -12.01
C PHE A 91 3.95 -17.67 -11.67
N THR A 92 4.00 -18.99 -11.83
CA THR A 92 3.03 -19.98 -11.34
C THR A 92 3.14 -20.21 -9.82
N SER A 93 4.10 -19.59 -9.13
CA SER A 93 4.39 -19.82 -7.72
C SER A 93 4.18 -18.57 -6.85
N CYS A 94 2.95 -18.06 -6.73
CA CYS A 94 2.60 -17.06 -5.71
C CYS A 94 2.42 -17.70 -4.32
N LYS A 95 3.44 -18.45 -3.89
CA LYS A 95 3.44 -19.28 -2.67
C LYS A 95 3.88 -18.52 -1.42
N GLY A 96 4.17 -17.24 -1.54
CA GLY A 96 4.51 -16.36 -0.43
C GLY A 96 5.78 -15.57 -0.73
N SER A 97 5.88 -14.39 -0.11
CA SER A 97 7.06 -13.55 -0.25
C SER A 97 8.26 -14.18 0.45
N PRO A 98 9.44 -14.22 -0.18
CA PRO A 98 10.67 -14.64 0.52
C PRO A 98 11.08 -13.65 1.62
N LEU A 99 10.51 -12.44 1.63
CA LEU A 99 10.78 -11.40 2.62
C LEU A 99 9.75 -11.37 3.76
N GLY A 100 8.78 -12.29 3.75
CA GLY A 100 7.68 -12.34 4.72
C GLY A 100 6.38 -11.70 4.20
N SER A 101 5.27 -12.08 4.83
CA SER A 101 3.92 -11.62 4.54
C SER A 101 3.50 -10.43 5.41
N GLN A 102 2.41 -9.74 5.07
CA GLN A 102 1.87 -8.65 5.87
C GLN A 102 0.35 -8.73 6.00
N VAL A 103 -0.16 -8.38 7.18
CA VAL A 103 -1.55 -7.96 7.38
C VAL A 103 -1.59 -6.50 7.80
N TYR A 104 -2.52 -5.75 7.20
CA TYR A 104 -2.70 -4.31 7.43
C TYR A 104 -3.92 -4.10 8.31
N GLY A 105 -3.74 -3.44 9.45
CA GLY A 105 -4.84 -3.05 10.34
C GLY A 105 -5.18 -1.58 10.19
N ARG A 106 -6.48 -1.24 10.27
CA ARG A 106 -6.93 0.14 10.36
C ARG A 106 -8.11 0.25 11.29
N GLU A 107 -8.06 1.22 12.18
CA GLU A 107 -9.11 1.58 13.11
C GLU A 107 -9.93 2.78 12.61
N VAL A 108 -11.20 2.82 13.00
CA VAL A 108 -12.03 4.02 12.96
C VAL A 108 -12.89 4.08 14.19
N THR A 109 -13.20 5.30 14.62
CA THR A 109 -14.28 5.54 15.57
C THR A 109 -15.44 6.19 14.82
N ILE A 110 -16.62 5.57 14.84
CA ILE A 110 -17.88 6.14 14.32
C ILE A 110 -18.82 6.30 15.52
N GLY A 111 -18.98 7.54 16.00
CA GLY A 111 -19.71 7.79 17.25
C GLY A 111 -19.04 7.10 18.44
N ALA A 112 -19.73 6.15 19.07
CA ALA A 112 -19.21 5.35 20.17
C ALA A 112 -18.58 4.00 19.75
N ILE A 113 -18.57 3.66 18.44
CA ILE A 113 -18.13 2.34 17.99
C ILE A 113 -16.75 2.40 17.33
N ALA A 114 -15.82 1.58 17.82
CA ALA A 114 -14.52 1.35 17.20
C ALA A 114 -14.58 0.13 16.25
N GLY A 115 -14.11 0.29 15.01
CA GLY A 115 -14.03 -0.80 14.03
C GLY A 115 -12.59 -0.99 13.55
N ILE A 116 -12.09 -2.23 13.57
CA ILE A 116 -10.77 -2.61 13.03
C ILE A 116 -10.97 -3.47 11.79
N ILE A 117 -10.43 -3.06 10.64
CA ILE A 117 -10.33 -3.93 9.45
C ILE A 117 -8.90 -4.43 9.36
N LEU A 118 -8.76 -5.75 9.37
CA LEU A 118 -7.54 -6.43 8.99
C LEU A 118 -7.64 -6.85 7.52
N SER A 119 -6.63 -6.51 6.72
CA SER A 119 -6.58 -6.87 5.30
C SER A 119 -5.22 -7.48 4.99
N SER A 120 -5.22 -8.72 4.50
CA SER A 120 -4.07 -9.37 3.87
C SER A 120 -4.19 -9.41 2.34
N ASP A 121 -5.39 -9.11 1.81
CA ASP A 121 -5.69 -9.11 0.38
C ASP A 121 -5.29 -7.78 -0.26
N THR A 122 -4.08 -7.74 -0.82
CA THR A 122 -3.78 -6.83 -1.90
C THR A 122 -3.68 -7.69 -3.15
N ARG A 123 -4.78 -7.74 -3.90
CA ARG A 123 -4.92 -8.61 -5.07
C ARG A 123 -3.71 -8.44 -5.99
N ILE A 124 -2.73 -9.33 -5.86
CA ILE A 124 -1.49 -9.31 -6.65
C ILE A 124 -1.64 -10.24 -7.86
N ARG A 125 -2.53 -11.22 -7.78
CA ARG A 125 -3.14 -11.92 -8.91
C ARG A 125 -4.24 -12.82 -8.35
N SER A 126 -5.49 -12.49 -8.60
CA SER A 126 -6.51 -13.53 -8.54
C SER A 126 -7.42 -13.37 -9.73
N VAL A 127 -7.29 -14.31 -10.67
CA VAL A 127 -8.17 -14.45 -11.85
C VAL A 127 -9.58 -14.86 -11.41
N THR A 128 -9.71 -15.39 -10.18
CA THR A 128 -10.97 -15.68 -9.49
C THR A 128 -11.18 -14.69 -8.34
N VAL A 129 -12.40 -14.28 -8.03
CA VAL A 129 -12.64 -13.53 -6.77
C VAL A 129 -12.32 -14.46 -5.60
N GLN A 130 -11.25 -14.18 -4.86
CA GLN A 130 -10.97 -14.88 -3.60
C GLN A 130 -11.90 -14.32 -2.52
N THR A 131 -12.58 -15.21 -1.81
CA THR A 131 -13.49 -14.88 -0.72
C THR A 131 -12.89 -15.37 0.60
N LEU A 132 -12.93 -14.52 1.62
CA LEU A 132 -12.64 -14.95 2.99
C LEU A 132 -13.92 -15.54 3.61
N ALA A 133 -13.76 -16.69 4.26
CA ALA A 133 -14.80 -17.34 5.04
C ALA A 133 -14.22 -17.87 6.35
N ALA A 134 -15.03 -17.88 7.41
CA ALA A 134 -14.65 -18.50 8.67
C ALA A 134 -14.42 -20.01 8.47
N THR A 135 -13.37 -20.55 9.09
CA THR A 135 -13.02 -21.96 9.00
C THR A 135 -12.54 -22.48 10.34
N LYS A 136 -12.72 -23.79 10.57
CA LYS A 136 -12.15 -24.50 11.73
C LYS A 136 -10.72 -24.99 11.47
N LYS A 137 -10.22 -24.88 10.24
CA LYS A 137 -8.85 -25.26 9.89
C LYS A 137 -7.88 -24.22 10.44
N SER A 138 -6.82 -24.68 11.10
CA SER A 138 -5.72 -23.80 11.49
C SER A 138 -5.03 -23.21 10.27
N GLY A 139 -4.58 -21.97 10.41
CA GLY A 139 -3.83 -21.24 9.41
C GLY A 139 -2.59 -20.60 10.03
N GLU A 140 -1.96 -19.71 9.27
CA GLU A 140 -0.75 -19.00 9.70
C GLU A 140 -1.09 -17.57 10.15
N TYR A 141 -0.25 -17.01 11.01
CA TYR A 141 -0.25 -15.58 11.32
C TYR A 141 0.68 -14.84 10.36
N GLN A 142 0.35 -13.59 10.02
CA GLN A 142 1.18 -12.69 9.22
C GLN A 142 1.49 -11.44 10.03
N ASP A 143 2.68 -10.85 9.94
CA ASP A 143 3.02 -9.65 10.72
C ASP A 143 2.00 -8.51 10.52
N LEU A 144 1.50 -7.97 11.63
CA LEU A 144 0.53 -6.89 11.66
C LEU A 144 1.23 -5.53 11.67
N ILE A 145 0.78 -4.66 10.77
CA ILE A 145 1.09 -3.23 10.83
C ILE A 145 -0.21 -2.42 10.85
N MET A 146 -0.38 -1.60 11.89
CA MET A 146 -1.51 -0.68 12.01
C MET A 146 -1.29 0.56 11.15
N TRP A 147 -2.38 1.15 10.64
CA TRP A 147 -2.35 2.36 9.81
C TRP A 147 -1.63 3.53 10.48
N SER A 148 -1.81 3.69 11.80
CA SER A 148 -1.11 4.68 12.62
C SER A 148 0.42 4.50 12.61
N ASN A 149 0.89 3.26 12.49
CA ASN A 149 2.32 2.91 12.57
C ASN A 149 3.01 2.87 11.20
N MET A 150 2.29 3.10 10.11
CA MET A 150 2.87 3.22 8.76
C MET A 150 3.48 4.60 8.53
N THR A 151 4.46 4.68 7.63
CA THR A 151 4.99 5.98 7.18
C THR A 151 3.97 6.74 6.34
N ASP A 152 4.08 8.07 6.30
CA ASP A 152 3.25 8.92 5.43
C ASP A 152 3.34 8.54 3.96
N ALA A 153 4.53 8.14 3.52
CA ALA A 153 4.77 7.66 2.16
C ALA A 153 3.96 6.39 1.86
N ALA A 154 3.96 5.41 2.77
CA ALA A 154 3.19 4.17 2.62
C ALA A 154 1.68 4.42 2.65
N ARG A 155 1.20 5.25 3.59
CA ARG A 155 -0.21 5.64 3.66
C ARG A 155 -0.66 6.33 2.36
N LYS A 156 0.12 7.31 1.89
CA LYS A 156 -0.16 8.01 0.64
C LYS A 156 -0.20 7.05 -0.55
N ALA A 157 0.74 6.11 -0.62
CA ALA A 157 0.77 5.12 -1.69
C ALA A 157 -0.48 4.22 -1.67
N LEU A 158 -0.91 3.72 -0.50
CA LEU A 158 -2.12 2.90 -0.37
C LEU A 158 -3.42 3.67 -0.72
N GLU A 159 -3.46 4.98 -0.51
CA GLU A 159 -4.61 5.82 -0.89
C GLU A 159 -4.66 6.10 -2.40
N GLN A 160 -3.50 6.22 -3.05
CA GLN A 160 -3.40 6.72 -4.43
C GLN A 160 -3.23 5.61 -5.48
N THR A 161 -2.69 4.46 -5.07
CA THR A 161 -2.34 3.39 -6.00
C THR A 161 -3.57 2.57 -6.39
N SER A 162 -3.70 2.30 -7.69
CA SER A 162 -4.69 1.37 -8.22
C SER A 162 -4.11 -0.03 -8.27
N PHE A 163 -4.64 -0.94 -7.45
CA PHE A 163 -4.24 -2.34 -7.41
C PHE A 163 -5.14 -3.14 -8.37
N MET A 164 -4.74 -3.23 -9.65
CA MET A 164 -5.51 -3.86 -10.73
C MET A 164 -6.97 -3.33 -10.82
N GLY A 165 -7.14 -2.00 -10.74
CA GLY A 165 -8.44 -1.34 -10.82
C GLY A 165 -9.21 -1.27 -9.50
N ALA A 166 -8.67 -1.82 -8.40
CA ALA A 166 -9.24 -1.73 -7.06
C ALA A 166 -8.45 -0.78 -6.17
N MET A 167 -9.16 -0.13 -5.24
CA MET A 167 -8.54 0.62 -4.14
C MET A 167 -8.08 -0.35 -3.05
N ALA A 168 -7.00 -0.02 -2.35
CA ALA A 168 -6.57 -0.79 -1.18
C ALA A 168 -7.72 -0.89 -0.15
N PRO A 169 -8.00 -2.07 0.43
CA PRO A 169 -9.08 -2.23 1.42
C PRO A 169 -8.96 -1.31 2.63
N VAL A 170 -7.72 -1.02 3.05
CA VAL A 170 -7.39 -0.11 4.15
C VAL A 170 -7.31 1.36 3.74
N SER A 171 -7.51 1.72 2.47
CA SER A 171 -7.62 3.13 2.04
C SER A 171 -8.86 3.80 2.64
N THR A 172 -8.81 5.10 2.88
CA THR A 172 -9.83 5.84 3.65
C THR A 172 -11.21 5.66 3.05
N LYS A 173 -11.32 5.79 1.72
CA LYS A 173 -12.58 5.67 1.00
C LYS A 173 -13.12 4.24 1.02
N LYS A 174 -12.26 3.23 0.82
CA LYS A 174 -12.69 1.83 0.79
C LYS A 174 -13.05 1.34 2.20
N PHE A 175 -12.23 1.69 3.18
CA PHE A 175 -12.41 1.38 4.59
C PHE A 175 -13.74 1.93 5.13
N LYS A 176 -14.03 3.23 4.93
CA LYS A 176 -15.32 3.83 5.36
C LYS A 176 -16.52 3.11 4.76
N ARG A 177 -16.46 2.76 3.46
CA ARG A 177 -17.53 2.01 2.78
C ARG A 177 -17.71 0.60 3.35
N SER A 178 -16.60 -0.10 3.65
CA SER A 178 -16.64 -1.44 4.23
C SER A 178 -17.27 -1.44 5.62
N ILE A 179 -16.93 -0.45 6.44
CA ILE A 179 -17.47 -0.31 7.79
C ILE A 179 -18.97 0.05 7.75
N LEU A 180 -19.39 1.03 6.95
CA LEU A 180 -20.81 1.39 6.82
C LEU A 180 -21.64 0.18 6.37
N LYS A 181 -21.15 -0.57 5.37
CA LYS A 181 -21.82 -1.79 4.91
C LYS A 181 -21.94 -2.87 6.00
N ALA A 182 -20.96 -2.95 6.91
CA ALA A 182 -20.97 -3.94 8.00
C ALA A 182 -21.84 -3.51 9.19
N TYR A 183 -22.07 -2.20 9.39
CA TYR A 183 -22.98 -1.69 10.42
C TYR A 183 -24.45 -1.70 9.98
N ASP A 184 -24.71 -1.48 8.69
CA ASP A 184 -26.07 -1.43 8.14
C ASP A 184 -26.67 -2.83 7.84
N SER A 185 -25.94 -3.92 8.14
CA SER A 185 -26.31 -5.32 7.85
C SER A 185 -26.59 -6.12 9.11
#